data_AF-A0A341D2G4-F1
#
_entry.id   AF-A0A341D2G4-F1
#
_cell.length_a   1.000
_cell.length_b   1.000
_cell.length_c   1.000
_cell.angle_alpha   90.00
_cell.angle_beta   90.00
_cell.angle_gamma   90.00
#
_symmetry.space_group_name_H-M   'P 1'
#
loop_
_entity.id
_entity.type
_entity.pdbx_description
1 polymer ?
#
loop_
_entity_poly.entity_id
_entity_poly.type
_entity_poly.pdbx_seq_one_letter_code
_entity_poly.pdbx_strand_id
1 'polypeptide(L)'
;MFRAQSKALQELHKEFGPFHFSVLAFPCNQFGESEPRPSKEVVSFARNNFGVTFPIFHKIKILGPEAEPAFRFLVDSSNKEPRWNFWKYLVNPEGQVVKSWRPEEPIEIIRPEIAALIRQMIIKKKEDL
;
A
#
# COMPACT_ATOMS: atom_id res chain seq x y z
N MET A 1 15.35 -6.41 2.91
CA MET A 1 13.88 -6.38 2.98
C MET A 1 13.28 -5.12 2.35
N PHE A 2 13.50 -3.91 2.91
CA PHE A 2 12.89 -2.65 2.41
C PHE A 2 13.09 -2.40 0.90
N ARG A 3 14.33 -2.47 0.41
CA ARG A 3 14.64 -2.27 -1.02
C ARG A 3 13.89 -3.24 -1.93
N ALA A 4 13.85 -4.53 -1.56
CA ALA A 4 13.20 -5.57 -2.35
C ALA A 4 11.67 -5.36 -2.40
N GLN A 5 11.05 -5.10 -1.26
CA GLN A 5 9.62 -4.82 -1.18
C GLN A 5 9.24 -3.55 -1.94
N SER A 6 9.98 -2.45 -1.77
CA SER A 6 9.75 -1.20 -2.51
C SER A 6 9.87 -1.38 -4.02
N LYS A 7 10.85 -2.17 -4.48
CA LYS A 7 11.02 -2.47 -5.90
C LYS A 7 9.85 -3.30 -6.44
N ALA A 8 9.41 -4.34 -5.73
CA ALA A 8 8.27 -5.15 -6.12
C ALA A 8 6.96 -4.33 -6.19
N LEU A 9 6.73 -3.45 -5.22
CA LEU A 9 5.59 -2.53 -5.25
C LEU A 9 5.68 -1.53 -6.41
N GLN A 10 6.89 -1.06 -6.74
CA GLN A 10 7.11 -0.19 -7.88
C GLN A 10 6.81 -0.88 -9.22
N GLU A 11 7.12 -2.17 -9.32
CA GLU A 11 6.81 -2.99 -10.50
C GLU A 11 5.28 -3.12 -10.65
N LEU A 12 4.54 -3.45 -9.60
CA LEU A 12 3.07 -3.46 -9.61
C LEU A 12 2.48 -2.09 -10.00
N HIS A 13 3.04 -1.01 -9.45
CA HIS A 13 2.58 0.34 -9.75
C HIS A 13 2.78 0.71 -11.22
N LYS A 14 3.90 0.29 -11.83
CA LYS A 14 4.17 0.49 -13.25
C LYS A 14 3.27 -0.38 -14.14
N GLU A 15 3.01 -1.61 -13.72
CA GLU A 15 2.23 -2.57 -14.50
C GLU A 15 0.75 -2.18 -14.60
N PHE A 16 0.15 -1.75 -13.48
CA PHE A 16 -1.30 -1.52 -13.41
C PHE A 16 -1.70 -0.03 -13.33
N GLY A 17 -0.76 0.85 -13.00
CA GLY A 17 -0.99 2.28 -12.85
C GLY A 17 -0.76 3.09 -14.13
N PRO A 18 -1.03 4.40 -14.08
CA PRO A 18 -1.68 5.11 -12.98
C PRO A 18 -3.22 5.13 -13.09
N PHE A 19 -3.80 4.71 -14.22
CA PHE A 19 -5.23 4.94 -14.50
C PHE A 19 -6.19 4.05 -13.71
N HIS A 20 -5.78 2.82 -13.39
CA HIS A 20 -6.67 1.82 -12.79
C HIS A 20 -6.17 1.31 -11.43
N PHE A 21 -4.97 1.71 -11.02
CA PHE A 21 -4.33 1.25 -9.78
C PHE A 21 -3.27 2.24 -9.31
N SER A 22 -3.11 2.37 -7.99
CA SER A 22 -2.02 3.12 -7.37
C SER A 22 -1.55 2.43 -6.10
N VAL A 23 -0.24 2.45 -5.86
CA VAL A 23 0.34 2.07 -4.57
C VAL A 23 0.33 3.32 -3.68
N LEU A 24 -0.18 3.21 -2.47
CA LEU A 24 -0.19 4.30 -1.50
C LEU A 24 0.70 3.93 -0.32
N ALA A 25 1.82 4.62 -0.15
CA ALA A 25 2.79 4.32 0.90
C ALA A 25 2.63 5.25 2.10
N PHE A 26 2.43 4.66 3.28
CA PHE A 26 2.30 5.35 4.56
C PHE A 26 3.48 5.01 5.47
N PRO A 27 4.50 5.89 5.58
CA PRO A 27 5.60 5.67 6.49
C PRO A 27 5.14 5.60 7.95
N CYS A 28 5.75 4.72 8.74
CA CYS A 28 5.46 4.55 10.16
C CYS A 28 6.75 4.20 10.92
N ASN A 29 6.91 4.72 12.14
CA ASN A 29 8.09 4.45 12.97
C ASN A 29 7.79 3.56 14.20
N GLN A 30 6.58 3.01 14.33
CA GLN A 30 6.18 2.22 15.50
C GLN A 30 6.69 0.78 15.49
N PHE A 31 7.32 0.33 14.40
CA PHE A 31 7.83 -1.03 14.25
C PHE A 31 9.37 -1.01 14.21
N GLY A 32 10.00 -1.30 15.35
CA GLY A 32 11.45 -1.41 15.48
C GLY A 32 12.22 -0.15 15.12
N GLU A 33 11.61 1.04 15.29
CA GLU A 33 12.20 2.35 14.96
C GLU A 33 12.80 2.42 13.54
N SER A 34 12.20 1.70 12.59
CA SER A 34 12.77 1.50 11.26
C SER A 34 12.73 2.74 10.35
N GLU A 35 12.03 3.80 10.76
CA GLU A 35 11.90 5.04 10.00
C GLU A 35 12.16 6.27 10.89
N PRO A 36 13.40 6.45 11.41
CA PRO A 36 13.73 7.54 12.32
C PRO A 36 13.79 8.90 11.61
N ARG A 37 13.96 8.89 10.28
CA ARG A 37 14.09 10.09 9.44
C ARG A 37 12.84 10.99 9.52
N PRO A 38 12.97 12.33 9.49
CA PRO A 38 11.82 13.24 9.41
C PRO A 38 10.97 12.97 8.15
N SER A 39 9.65 13.21 8.24
CA SER A 39 8.71 12.91 7.13
C SER A 39 9.12 13.52 5.79
N LYS A 40 9.71 14.73 5.80
CA LYS A 40 10.20 15.42 4.59
C LYS A 40 11.36 14.68 3.89
N GLU A 41 12.16 13.94 4.65
CA GLU A 41 13.31 13.19 4.13
C GLU A 41 12.93 11.78 3.67
N VAL A 42 11.87 11.19 4.20
CA VAL A 42 11.43 9.82 3.85
C VAL A 42 11.12 9.72 2.36
N VAL A 43 10.39 10.70 1.81
CA VAL A 43 10.01 10.72 0.39
C VAL A 43 11.25 10.78 -0.51
N SER A 44 12.14 11.74 -0.25
CA SER A 44 13.38 11.92 -1.02
C SER A 44 14.29 10.69 -0.91
N PHE A 45 14.41 10.12 0.29
CA PHE A 45 15.18 8.91 0.52
C PHE A 45 14.62 7.74 -0.31
N ALA A 46 13.31 7.49 -0.25
CA ALA A 46 12.70 6.38 -0.97
C ALA A 46 12.84 6.54 -2.49
N ARG A 47 12.63 7.76 -3.02
CA ARG A 47 12.83 8.07 -4.44
C ARG A 47 14.27 7.85 -4.88
N ASN A 48 15.23 8.41 -4.15
CA ASN A 48 16.64 8.34 -4.54
C ASN A 48 17.23 6.94 -4.38
N ASN A 49 16.81 6.19 -3.35
CA ASN A 49 17.39 4.88 -3.05
C ASN A 49 16.66 3.73 -3.75
N PHE A 50 15.34 3.83 -3.95
CA PHE A 50 14.51 2.73 -4.45
C PHE A 50 13.86 3.02 -5.81
N GLY A 51 13.95 4.26 -6.32
CA GLY A 51 13.39 4.63 -7.62
C GLY A 51 11.86 4.56 -7.67
N VAL A 52 11.20 4.73 -6.51
CA VAL A 52 9.74 4.65 -6.42
C VAL A 52 9.08 5.93 -6.94
N THR A 53 8.00 5.77 -7.70
CA THR A 53 7.23 6.87 -8.31
C THR A 53 5.83 7.00 -7.73
N PHE A 54 5.37 5.99 -6.99
CA PHE A 54 4.07 6.01 -6.35
C PHE A 54 3.99 7.03 -5.20
N PRO A 55 2.78 7.51 -4.84
CA PRO A 55 2.59 8.43 -3.71
C PRO A 55 3.13 7.89 -2.38
N ILE A 56 3.95 8.70 -1.72
CA ILE A 56 4.39 8.50 -0.34
C ILE A 56 3.83 9.64 0.49
N PHE A 57 3.01 9.31 1.49
CA PHE A 57 2.36 10.28 2.36
C PHE A 57 3.28 10.71 3.51
N HIS A 58 2.77 11.61 4.35
CA HIS A 58 3.43 11.95 5.61
C HIS A 58 3.50 10.72 6.52
N LYS A 59 4.46 10.72 7.45
CA LYS A 59 4.57 9.67 8.46
C LYS A 59 3.34 9.69 9.36
N ILE A 60 2.74 8.52 9.56
CA ILE A 60 1.55 8.34 10.39
C ILE A 60 1.83 7.45 11.60
N LYS A 61 0.90 7.46 12.55
CA LYS A 61 0.76 6.40 13.56
C LYS A 61 -0.28 5.40 13.06
N ILE A 62 0.00 4.12 13.24
CA ILE A 62 -0.87 2.99 12.90
C ILE A 62 -1.45 2.37 14.18
N LEU A 63 -0.69 2.36 15.26
CA LEU A 63 -1.07 1.78 16.55
C LEU A 63 -1.45 2.85 17.58
N GLY A 64 -2.30 2.47 18.52
CA GLY A 64 -2.66 3.29 19.68
C GLY A 64 -3.76 4.34 19.40
N PRO A 65 -4.07 5.19 20.38
CA PRO A 65 -5.18 6.13 20.31
C PRO A 65 -5.02 7.16 19.19
N GLU A 66 -3.78 7.56 18.91
CA GLU A 66 -3.43 8.54 17.88
C GLU A 66 -3.24 7.93 16.49
N ALA A 67 -3.67 6.67 16.26
CA ALA A 67 -3.60 6.08 14.94
C ALA A 67 -4.42 6.88 13.92
N GLU A 68 -3.85 7.04 12.73
CA GLU A 68 -4.45 7.75 11.61
C GLU A 68 -5.81 7.15 11.25
N PRO A 69 -6.92 7.92 11.25
CA PRO A 69 -8.26 7.39 11.01
C PRO A 69 -8.38 6.62 9.69
N ALA A 70 -7.73 7.10 8.63
CA ALA A 70 -7.73 6.44 7.33
C ALA A 70 -7.07 5.05 7.39
N PHE A 71 -5.99 4.89 8.16
CA PHE A 71 -5.33 3.59 8.31
C PHE A 71 -6.11 2.69 9.28
N ARG A 72 -6.70 3.26 10.34
CA ARG A 72 -7.56 2.53 11.27
C ARG A 72 -8.74 1.88 10.55
N PHE A 73 -9.37 2.59 9.61
CA PHE A 73 -10.41 2.01 8.76
C PHE A 73 -9.94 0.75 8.01
N LEU A 74 -8.70 0.70 7.52
CA LEU A 74 -8.15 -0.48 6.84
C LEU A 74 -8.00 -1.67 7.79
N VAL A 75 -7.51 -1.39 9.00
CA VAL A 75 -7.33 -2.39 10.07
C VAL A 75 -8.67 -2.97 10.50
N ASP A 76 -9.65 -2.10 10.77
CA ASP A 76 -10.98 -2.50 11.23
C ASP A 76 -11.73 -3.29 10.14
N SER A 77 -11.65 -2.84 8.88
CA SER A 77 -12.32 -3.50 7.74
C SER A 77 -11.77 -4.90 7.46
N SER A 78 -10.47 -5.12 7.67
CA SER A 78 -9.82 -6.41 7.43
C SER A 78 -9.76 -7.29 8.68
N ASN A 79 -9.97 -6.70 9.86
CA ASN A 79 -9.64 -7.28 11.15
C ASN A 79 -8.17 -7.81 11.22
N LYS A 80 -7.25 -7.09 10.55
CA LYS A 80 -5.82 -7.39 10.49
C LYS A 80 -4.99 -6.17 10.85
N GLU A 81 -4.52 -6.11 12.10
CA GLU A 81 -3.61 -5.06 12.57
C GLU A 81 -2.16 -5.36 12.15
N PRO A 82 -1.40 -4.37 11.62
CA PRO A 82 0.01 -4.56 11.31
C PRO A 82 0.83 -4.86 12.55
N ARG A 83 1.62 -5.94 12.46
CA ARG A 83 2.60 -6.31 13.50
C ARG A 83 4.04 -5.96 13.12
N TRP A 84 4.25 -5.51 11.89
CA TRP A 84 5.56 -5.16 11.35
C TRP A 84 5.42 -4.21 10.15
N ASN A 85 6.55 -3.80 9.56
CA ASN A 85 6.58 -3.01 8.33
C ASN A 85 6.13 -3.85 7.11
N PHE A 86 5.56 -3.21 6.08
CA PHE A 86 5.12 -3.82 4.80
C PHE A 86 3.90 -4.76 4.87
N TRP A 87 2.97 -4.49 5.78
CA TRP A 87 1.59 -4.96 5.61
C TRP A 87 0.95 -4.26 4.40
N LYS A 88 0.07 -4.97 3.70
CA LYS A 88 -0.51 -4.53 2.43
C LYS A 88 -2.02 -4.72 2.49
N TYR A 89 -2.78 -3.76 1.99
CA TYR A 89 -4.24 -3.81 1.91
C TYR A 89 -4.65 -3.47 0.48
N LEU A 90 -5.50 -4.29 -0.13
CA LEU A 90 -6.11 -4.01 -1.43
C LEU A 90 -7.49 -3.42 -1.19
N VAL A 91 -7.67 -2.20 -1.70
CA VAL A 91 -8.91 -1.44 -1.61
C VAL A 91 -9.54 -1.40 -3.00
N ASN A 92 -10.84 -1.71 -3.10
CA ASN A 92 -11.57 -1.65 -4.37
C ASN A 92 -11.99 -0.19 -4.71
N PRO A 93 -12.52 0.07 -5.91
CA PRO A 93 -12.97 1.41 -6.32
C PRO A 93 -14.06 2.01 -5.42
N GLU A 94 -14.83 1.18 -4.72
CA GLU A 94 -15.84 1.58 -3.75
C GLU A 94 -15.25 1.91 -2.35
N GLY A 95 -13.93 1.86 -2.19
CA GLY A 95 -13.25 2.20 -0.94
C GLY A 95 -13.26 1.07 0.11
N GLN A 96 -13.63 -0.15 -0.26
CA GLN A 96 -13.70 -1.30 0.64
C GLN A 96 -12.42 -2.12 0.59
N VAL A 97 -11.95 -2.58 1.76
CA VAL A 97 -10.82 -3.51 1.83
C VAL A 97 -11.28 -4.89 1.41
N VAL A 98 -10.72 -5.42 0.33
CA VAL A 98 -11.10 -6.75 -0.20
C VAL A 98 -10.07 -7.83 0.11
N LYS A 99 -8.79 -7.46 0.28
CA LYS A 99 -7.71 -8.37 0.69
C LYS A 99 -6.65 -7.65 1.51
N SER A 100 -5.91 -8.43 2.29
CA SER A 100 -4.76 -7.95 3.07
C SER A 100 -3.66 -9.00 3.08
N TRP A 101 -2.40 -8.58 3.03
CA TRP A 101 -1.24 -9.47 3.03
C TRP A 101 -0.21 -9.10 4.08
N ARG A 102 0.44 -10.14 4.61
CA ARG A 102 1.55 -10.01 5.55
C ARG A 102 2.85 -9.60 4.82
N PRO A 103 3.88 -9.14 5.55
CA PRO A 103 5.16 -8.78 4.96
C PRO A 103 5.87 -9.96 4.28
N GLU A 104 5.73 -11.16 4.80
CA GLU A 104 6.40 -12.38 4.32
C GLU A 104 5.72 -12.97 3.08
N GLU A 105 4.50 -12.53 2.78
CA GLU A 105 3.74 -13.04 1.65
C GLU A 105 4.31 -12.50 0.32
N PRO A 106 4.51 -13.39 -0.67
CA PRO A 106 5.15 -13.05 -1.94
C PRO A 106 4.33 -12.05 -2.77
N ILE A 107 4.98 -11.23 -3.58
CA ILE A 107 4.27 -10.26 -4.44
C ILE A 107 3.48 -10.95 -5.56
N GLU A 108 3.92 -12.15 -5.92
CA GLU A 108 3.37 -12.99 -6.97
C GLU A 108 1.92 -13.41 -6.70
N ILE A 109 1.52 -13.49 -5.42
CA ILE A 109 0.12 -13.78 -5.04
C ILE A 109 -0.76 -12.52 -5.01
N ILE A 110 -0.17 -11.33 -5.05
CA ILE A 110 -0.88 -10.05 -5.02
C ILE A 110 -1.26 -9.61 -6.44
N ARG A 111 -0.34 -9.79 -7.40
CA ARG A 111 -0.54 -9.43 -8.81
C ARG A 111 -1.87 -9.96 -9.42
N PRO A 112 -2.23 -11.26 -9.31
CA PRO A 112 -3.46 -11.75 -9.92
C PRO A 112 -4.73 -11.12 -9.30
N GLU A 113 -4.68 -10.73 -8.03
CA GLU A 113 -5.80 -10.11 -7.32
C GLU A 113 -6.05 -8.68 -7.80
N ILE A 114 -4.97 -7.92 -8.01
CA ILE A 114 -5.05 -6.58 -8.64
C ILE A 114 -5.60 -6.69 -10.06
N ALA A 115 -5.05 -7.62 -10.87
CA ALA A 115 -5.50 -7.82 -12.24
C ALA A 115 -6.99 -8.20 -12.33
N ALA A 116 -7.46 -9.06 -11.41
CA ALA A 116 -8.86 -9.46 -11.33
C ALA A 116 -9.78 -8.26 -11.03
N LEU A 117 -9.44 -7.42 -10.04
CA LEU A 117 -10.22 -6.22 -9.72
C LEU A 117 -10.26 -5.21 -10.87
N ILE A 118 -9.12 -4.96 -11.52
CA ILE A 118 -9.06 -4.05 -12.66
C ILE A 118 -9.95 -4.56 -13.79
N ARG A 119 -9.90 -5.86 -14.08
CA ARG A 119 -10.75 -6.48 -15.10
C ARG A 119 -12.23 -6.30 -14.76
N GLN A 120 -12.64 -6.56 -13.52
CA GLN A 120 -14.03 -6.36 -13.07
C GLN A 120 -14.46 -4.89 -13.21
N MET A 121 -13.60 -3.96 -12.82
CA MET A 121 -13.86 -2.53 -12.94
C MET A 121 -14.04 -2.09 -14.40
N ILE A 122 -13.21 -2.60 -15.32
CA ILE A 122 -13.32 -2.29 -16.75
C ILE A 122 -14.62 -2.85 -17.34
N ILE A 123 -15.02 -4.06 -16.94
CA ILE A 123 -16.29 -4.67 -17.40
C ILE A 123 -17.48 -3.85 -16.89
N LYS A 124 -17.54 -3.56 -15.60
CA LYS A 124 -18.61 -2.77 -14.98
C LYS A 124 -18.76 -1.40 -15.66
N LYS A 125 -17.66 -0.69 -15.91
CA LYS A 125 -17.68 0.59 -16.66
C LYS A 125 -18.22 0.48 -18.08
N LYS A 126 -18.10 -0.66 -18.75
CA LYS A 126 -18.66 -0.89 -20.09
C LYS A 126 -20.13 -1.22 -20.07
N GLU A 127 -20.62 -1.84 -18.99
CA GLU A 127 -22.04 -2.15 -18.80
C GLU A 127 -22.84 -0.91 -18.37
N ASP A 128 -22.20 0.02 -17.66
CA ASP A 128 -22.78 1.29 -17.22
C ASP A 128 -22.80 2.39 -18.31
N LEU A 129 -22.27 2.11 -19.51
CA LEU A 129 -22.14 3.05 -20.65
C LEU A 129 -23.13 2.72 -21.77
#